data_AF-A0A4Y2H871-F1
#
_entry.id   AF-A0A4Y2H871-F1
#
_cell.length_a   1.000
_cell.length_b   1.000
_cell.length_c   1.000
_cell.angle_alpha   90.00
_cell.angle_beta   90.00
_cell.angle_gamma   90.00
#
_symmetry.space_group_name_H-M   'P 1'
#
loop_
_entity.id
_entity.type
_entity.pdbx_description
1 polymer ?
#
loop_
_entity_poly.entity_id
_entity_poly.type
_entity_poly.pdbx_seq_one_letter_code
_entity_poly.pdbx_strand_id
1 'polypeptide(L)'
;MQIKRYGTRERYIYGYGSEYGAAVGNAYIRQQVSDTVVRSVTAATMAGYQDLSEFERGVIVGAREMGHSISEVAMKFGFSRATISQVFREYRESGKTSNLRHRCGRKKITQERDQRLLTRIIKRDRRETLPQIAADFNAGPSTSVSVRTIQRNIIGMGFRIQRPTRVPFMTARY
;
A
#
# COMPACT_ATOMS: atom_id res chain seq x y z
N MET A 1 77.25 -11.38 -47.35
CA MET A 1 76.86 -10.05 -47.87
C MET A 1 75.72 -9.55 -47.00
N GLN A 2 75.88 -8.41 -46.32
CA GLN A 2 74.92 -7.78 -45.37
C GLN A 2 74.59 -8.62 -44.09
N ILE A 3 74.28 -8.12 -42.86
CA ILE A 3 73.66 -6.88 -42.28
C ILE A 3 72.11 -6.98 -42.24
N LYS A 4 71.35 -6.77 -41.12
CA LYS A 4 71.48 -6.56 -39.64
C LYS A 4 70.06 -6.89 -39.04
N ARG A 5 69.73 -7.12 -37.74
CA ARG A 5 70.39 -7.23 -36.41
C ARG A 5 69.47 -8.04 -35.41
N TYR A 6 69.82 -8.10 -34.12
CA TYR A 6 69.06 -8.63 -32.96
C TYR A 6 67.73 -7.86 -32.68
N GLY A 7 66.74 -8.30 -31.87
CA GLY A 7 66.53 -9.46 -30.96
C GLY A 7 65.01 -9.54 -30.59
N THR A 8 64.45 -10.23 -29.57
CA THR A 8 64.96 -10.99 -28.40
C THR A 8 63.80 -11.79 -27.74
N ARG A 9 64.10 -12.90 -27.01
CA ARG A 9 63.25 -13.64 -26.04
C ARG A 9 62.00 -14.37 -26.61
N GLU A 10 61.98 -15.71 -26.69
CA GLU A 10 61.79 -16.77 -25.65
C GLU A 10 60.32 -17.23 -25.49
N ARG A 11 59.98 -18.49 -25.80
CA ARG A 11 59.70 -19.64 -24.88
C ARG A 11 58.45 -19.42 -23.98
N TYR A 12 57.51 -20.35 -23.76
CA TYR A 12 57.58 -21.82 -23.53
C TYR A 12 56.28 -22.58 -23.89
N ILE A 13 56.30 -23.92 -23.76
CA ILE A 13 55.15 -24.83 -23.85
C ILE A 13 54.68 -25.27 -22.46
N TYR A 14 53.41 -25.01 -22.11
CA TYR A 14 52.61 -25.65 -21.04
C TYR A 14 51.13 -25.54 -21.44
N GLY A 15 50.18 -26.39 -21.07
CA GLY A 15 50.21 -27.64 -20.29
C GLY A 15 48.79 -27.92 -19.77
N TYR A 16 48.17 -29.06 -20.11
CA TYR A 16 46.78 -29.35 -19.68
C TYR A 16 46.73 -29.75 -18.20
N GLY A 17 46.15 -28.88 -17.37
CA GLY A 17 45.88 -29.08 -15.95
C GLY A 17 44.45 -28.65 -15.58
N SER A 18 43.86 -29.32 -14.59
CA SER A 18 42.45 -29.15 -14.19
C SER A 18 42.25 -28.04 -13.16
N GLU A 19 41.28 -27.14 -13.33
CA GLU A 19 40.59 -26.44 -12.21
C GLU A 19 39.31 -25.62 -12.58
N TYR A 20 38.46 -26.10 -13.49
CA TYR A 20 37.24 -25.37 -13.93
C TYR A 20 35.91 -25.96 -13.42
N GLY A 21 35.86 -26.37 -12.14
CA GLY A 21 34.70 -27.06 -11.54
C GLY A 21 33.72 -26.21 -10.72
N ALA A 22 34.10 -25.02 -10.23
CA ALA A 22 33.37 -24.34 -9.14
C ALA A 22 32.58 -23.07 -9.55
N ALA A 23 33.02 -22.33 -10.58
CA ALA A 23 32.47 -20.99 -10.86
C ALA A 23 31.07 -21.01 -11.51
N VAL A 24 30.79 -22.01 -12.35
CA VAL A 24 29.63 -22.00 -13.27
C VAL A 24 28.29 -22.13 -12.52
N GLY A 25 28.22 -22.96 -11.48
CA GLY A 25 26.99 -23.22 -10.73
C GLY A 25 26.45 -22.00 -9.97
N ASN A 26 27.34 -21.12 -9.47
CA ASN A 26 26.95 -19.97 -8.65
C ASN A 26 26.33 -18.85 -9.51
N ALA A 27 26.79 -18.66 -10.74
CA ALA A 27 26.18 -17.74 -11.70
C ALA A 27 24.77 -18.20 -12.10
N TYR A 28 24.62 -19.49 -12.46
CA TYR A 28 23.33 -20.07 -12.86
C TYR A 28 22.26 -19.97 -11.77
N ILE A 29 22.60 -20.25 -10.50
CA ILE A 29 21.65 -20.13 -9.38
C ILE A 29 21.21 -18.67 -9.17
N ARG A 30 22.13 -17.70 -9.24
CA ARG A 30 21.78 -16.27 -9.16
C ARG A 30 20.88 -15.83 -10.32
N GLN A 31 21.08 -16.40 -11.50
CA GLN A 31 20.28 -16.11 -12.69
C GLN A 31 18.87 -16.71 -12.59
N GLN A 32 18.74 -17.95 -12.13
CA GLN A 32 17.44 -18.59 -11.82
C GLN A 32 16.62 -17.81 -10.76
N VAL A 33 17.29 -17.26 -9.72
CA VAL A 33 16.64 -16.36 -8.74
C VAL A 33 16.24 -15.03 -9.38
N SER A 34 17.05 -14.48 -10.30
CA SER A 34 16.67 -13.29 -11.07
C SER A 34 15.44 -13.54 -11.93
N ASP A 35 15.37 -14.66 -12.65
CA ASP A 35 14.30 -14.94 -13.60
C ASP A 35 12.98 -15.29 -12.92
N THR A 36 13.01 -15.99 -11.78
CA THR A 36 11.82 -16.24 -10.96
C THR A 36 11.25 -14.95 -10.35
N VAL A 37 12.12 -14.02 -9.93
CA VAL A 37 11.70 -12.68 -9.46
C VAL A 37 11.14 -11.84 -10.61
N VAL A 38 11.76 -11.83 -11.79
CA VAL A 38 11.22 -11.11 -12.96
C VAL A 38 9.84 -11.65 -13.37
N ARG A 39 9.62 -12.96 -13.28
CA ARG A 39 8.31 -13.59 -13.58
C ARG A 39 7.23 -13.27 -12.56
N SER A 40 7.55 -13.04 -11.28
CA SER A 40 6.53 -12.62 -10.30
C SER A 40 6.17 -11.14 -10.44
N VAL A 41 7.17 -10.28 -10.70
CA VAL A 41 6.97 -8.84 -10.96
C VAL A 41 6.10 -8.60 -12.20
N THR A 42 6.42 -9.24 -13.32
CA THR A 42 5.74 -9.03 -14.60
C THR A 42 4.26 -9.46 -14.62
N ALA A 43 3.84 -10.29 -13.66
CA ALA A 43 2.44 -10.63 -13.46
C ALA A 43 1.64 -9.49 -12.78
N ALA A 44 2.26 -8.74 -11.86
CA ALA A 44 1.61 -7.67 -11.12
C ALA A 44 1.40 -6.39 -11.98
N THR A 45 2.32 -6.10 -12.91
CA THR A 45 2.28 -4.91 -13.77
C THR A 45 1.10 -4.84 -14.73
N MET A 46 0.34 -5.93 -14.92
CA MET A 46 -0.77 -6.01 -15.88
C MET A 46 -2.13 -5.51 -15.33
N ALA A 47 -2.21 -5.10 -14.06
CA ALA A 47 -3.46 -4.63 -13.44
C ALA A 47 -3.39 -3.15 -13.00
N GLY A 48 -4.30 -2.32 -13.50
CA GLY A 48 -4.30 -0.87 -13.26
C GLY A 48 -4.48 -0.47 -11.79
N TYR A 49 -3.76 0.60 -11.39
CA TYR A 49 -3.89 1.29 -10.09
C TYR A 49 -3.70 0.44 -8.82
N GLN A 50 -2.94 -0.66 -8.89
CA GLN A 50 -2.48 -1.36 -7.69
C GLN A 50 -1.22 -0.69 -7.13
N ASP A 51 -1.14 -0.56 -5.80
CA ASP A 51 0.08 -0.17 -5.09
C ASP A 51 1.11 -1.30 -5.21
N LEU A 52 2.37 -0.98 -5.55
CA LEU A 52 3.46 -1.98 -5.54
C LEU A 52 3.57 -2.66 -4.18
N SER A 53 3.78 -3.99 -4.21
CA SER A 53 4.09 -4.77 -3.01
C SER A 53 5.40 -4.33 -2.35
N GLU A 54 5.55 -4.63 -1.06
CA GLU A 54 6.78 -4.34 -0.33
C GLU A 54 8.00 -5.10 -0.90
N PHE A 55 7.78 -6.29 -1.47
CA PHE A 55 8.80 -7.05 -2.17
C PHE A 55 9.27 -6.35 -3.45
N GLU A 56 8.35 -5.91 -4.32
CA GLU A 56 8.69 -5.17 -5.55
C GLU A 56 9.43 -3.86 -5.24
N ARG A 57 9.00 -3.15 -4.19
CA ARG A 57 9.68 -1.94 -3.70
C ARG A 57 11.07 -2.26 -3.16
N GLY A 58 11.25 -3.39 -2.46
CA GLY A 58 12.54 -3.93 -2.06
C GLY A 58 13.47 -4.23 -3.24
N VAL A 59 12.95 -4.84 -4.32
CA VAL A 59 13.71 -5.11 -5.56
C VAL A 59 14.16 -3.80 -6.23
N ILE A 60 13.27 -2.81 -6.33
CA ILE A 60 13.60 -1.48 -6.89
C ILE A 60 14.69 -0.79 -6.05
N VAL A 61 14.53 -0.75 -4.73
CA VAL A 61 15.49 -0.10 -3.83
C VAL A 61 16.84 -0.82 -3.85
N GLY A 62 16.86 -2.15 -3.70
CA GLY A 62 18.09 -2.94 -3.71
C GLY A 62 18.87 -2.79 -5.02
N ALA A 63 18.20 -2.82 -6.17
CA ALA A 63 18.87 -2.59 -7.46
C ALA A 63 19.45 -1.17 -7.58
N ARG A 64 18.80 -0.16 -7.00
CA ARG A 64 19.26 1.25 -7.01
C ARG A 64 20.40 1.53 -6.04
N GLU A 65 20.41 0.89 -4.86
CA GLU A 65 21.53 0.92 -3.92
C GLU A 65 22.78 0.22 -4.50
N MET A 66 22.59 -0.86 -5.27
CA MET A 66 23.65 -1.52 -6.06
C MET A 66 24.12 -0.70 -7.28
N GLY A 67 23.68 0.55 -7.44
CA GLY A 67 24.17 1.50 -8.43
C GLY A 67 23.49 1.48 -9.80
N HIS A 68 22.60 0.51 -10.09
CA HIS A 68 21.97 0.39 -11.42
C HIS A 68 21.17 1.62 -11.84
N SER A 69 21.25 2.02 -13.11
CA SER A 69 20.47 3.17 -13.60
C SER A 69 18.96 2.91 -13.58
N ILE A 70 18.16 3.99 -13.54
CA ILE A 70 16.68 3.91 -13.59
C ILE A 70 16.21 3.19 -14.88
N SER A 71 16.98 3.30 -15.96
CA SER A 71 16.69 2.61 -17.23
C SER A 71 16.99 1.12 -17.15
N GLU A 72 18.12 0.70 -16.55
CA GLU A 72 18.43 -0.72 -16.32
C GLU A 72 17.36 -1.41 -15.45
N VAL A 73 16.97 -0.78 -14.34
CA VAL A 73 15.93 -1.32 -13.44
C VAL A 73 14.57 -1.42 -14.16
N ALA A 74 14.23 -0.45 -15.02
CA ALA A 74 13.01 -0.49 -15.82
C ALA A 74 13.04 -1.63 -16.86
N MET A 75 14.15 -1.79 -17.59
CA MET A 75 14.30 -2.85 -18.60
C MET A 75 14.34 -4.24 -17.97
N LYS A 76 15.02 -4.39 -16.82
CA LYS A 76 15.20 -5.71 -16.17
C LYS A 76 13.93 -6.22 -15.48
N PHE A 77 13.15 -5.33 -14.86
CA PHE A 77 12.00 -5.72 -14.03
C PHE A 77 10.64 -5.26 -14.58
N GLY A 78 10.59 -4.54 -15.70
CA GLY A 78 9.34 -4.10 -16.34
C GLY A 78 8.62 -2.93 -15.66
N PHE A 79 9.13 -2.40 -14.54
CA PHE A 79 8.54 -1.25 -13.87
C PHE A 79 8.70 0.05 -14.69
N SER A 80 7.71 0.95 -14.59
CA SER A 80 7.85 2.27 -15.22
C SER A 80 8.98 3.09 -14.58
N ARG A 81 9.70 3.85 -15.41
CA ARG A 81 10.78 4.77 -14.95
C ARG A 81 10.27 5.79 -13.93
N ALA A 82 9.01 6.23 -14.05
CA ALA A 82 8.38 7.13 -13.09
C ALA A 82 8.15 6.45 -11.73
N THR A 83 7.65 5.20 -11.74
CA THR A 83 7.45 4.38 -10.52
C THR A 83 8.77 4.15 -9.79
N ILE A 84 9.83 3.76 -10.51
CA ILE A 84 11.18 3.58 -9.94
C ILE A 84 11.69 4.88 -9.31
N SER A 85 11.54 6.01 -10.02
CA SER A 85 11.97 7.33 -9.53
C SER A 85 11.21 7.74 -8.27
N GLN A 86 9.91 7.49 -8.21
CA GLN A 86 9.08 7.78 -7.04
C GLN A 86 9.45 6.90 -5.84
N VAL A 87 9.53 5.57 -6.03
CA VAL A 87 9.88 4.62 -4.95
C VAL A 87 11.26 4.93 -4.37
N PHE A 88 12.25 5.20 -5.22
CA PHE A 88 13.60 5.50 -4.75
C PHE A 88 13.68 6.87 -4.04
N ARG A 89 12.88 7.87 -4.44
CA ARG A 89 12.75 9.13 -3.70
C ARG A 89 12.11 8.91 -2.33
N GLU A 90 10.97 8.24 -2.27
CA GLU A 90 10.27 7.95 -1.00
C GLU A 90 11.15 7.13 -0.05
N TYR A 91 11.94 6.20 -0.57
CA TYR A 91 12.95 5.47 0.20
C TYR A 91 14.04 6.41 0.76
N ARG A 92 14.63 7.28 -0.07
CA ARG A 92 15.65 8.25 0.40
C ARG A 92 15.11 9.28 1.42
N GLU A 93 13.82 9.59 1.37
CA GLU A 93 13.16 10.51 2.31
C GLU A 93 12.76 9.84 3.64
N SER A 94 12.44 8.54 3.63
CA SER A 94 11.84 7.84 4.79
C SER A 94 12.68 6.70 5.38
N GLY A 95 13.72 6.26 4.68
CA GLY A 95 14.51 5.06 4.99
C GLY A 95 13.77 3.73 4.79
N LYS A 96 12.55 3.73 4.24
CA LYS A 96 11.64 2.57 4.23
C LYS A 96 11.23 2.14 2.83
N THR A 97 11.22 0.83 2.62
CA THR A 97 10.68 0.19 1.41
C THR A 97 9.15 0.13 1.42
N SER A 98 8.54 -0.01 2.60
CA SER A 98 7.08 -0.17 2.80
C SER A 98 6.27 1.02 2.27
N ASN A 99 5.18 0.74 1.57
CA ASN A 99 4.22 1.77 1.13
C ASN A 99 3.24 2.16 2.27
N LEU A 100 3.78 2.64 3.39
CA LEU A 100 3.00 3.10 4.56
C LEU A 100 2.37 4.49 4.33
N ARG A 101 1.84 4.72 3.12
CA ARG A 101 0.90 5.80 2.84
C ARG A 101 -0.41 5.53 3.59
N HIS A 102 -0.48 5.99 4.84
CA HIS A 102 -1.71 5.96 5.63
C HIS A 102 -2.87 6.51 4.79
N ARG A 103 -3.81 5.65 4.40
CA ARG A 103 -4.98 6.03 3.59
C ARG A 103 -5.93 6.88 4.44
N CYS A 104 -5.62 8.16 4.55
CA CYS A 104 -6.38 9.16 5.28
C CYS A 104 -7.72 9.45 4.56
N GLY A 105 -8.70 8.58 4.83
CA GLY A 105 -10.07 8.80 4.38
C GLY A 105 -10.62 10.15 4.83
N ARG A 106 -11.63 10.66 4.11
CA ARG A 106 -12.29 11.94 4.40
C ARG A 106 -12.62 12.05 5.90
N LYS A 107 -12.09 13.09 6.56
CA LYS A 107 -12.35 13.36 7.99
C LYS A 107 -13.86 13.35 8.27
N LYS A 108 -14.26 12.71 9.36
CA LYS A 108 -15.66 12.72 9.81
C LYS A 108 -16.06 14.15 10.18
N ILE A 109 -17.27 14.56 9.79
CA ILE A 109 -17.84 15.87 10.16
C ILE A 109 -18.11 15.92 11.66
N THR A 110 -18.69 14.84 12.19
CA THR A 110 -19.00 14.65 13.60
C THR A 110 -17.74 14.28 14.39
N GLN A 111 -17.40 15.09 15.39
CA GLN A 111 -16.30 14.87 16.33
C GLN A 111 -16.77 14.13 17.60
N GLU A 112 -15.83 13.78 18.48
CA GLU A 112 -16.16 13.12 19.75
C GLU A 112 -17.04 13.99 20.67
N ARG A 113 -16.81 15.31 20.69
CA ARG A 113 -17.66 16.29 21.42
C ARG A 113 -19.13 16.21 20.97
N ASP A 114 -19.35 16.04 19.67
CA ASP A 114 -20.68 15.96 19.07
C ASP A 114 -21.35 14.62 19.40
N GLN A 115 -20.57 13.54 19.43
CA GLN A 115 -21.04 12.23 19.88
C GLN A 115 -21.44 12.24 21.37
N ARG A 116 -20.67 12.94 22.22
CA ARG A 116 -21.03 13.21 23.63
C ARG A 116 -22.29 14.08 23.77
N LEU A 117 -22.53 15.05 22.87
CA LEU A 117 -23.78 15.83 22.83
C LEU A 117 -24.97 14.96 22.42
N LEU A 118 -24.86 14.26 21.30
CA LEU A 118 -25.89 13.39 20.74
C LEU A 118 -26.28 12.26 21.72
N THR A 119 -25.31 11.72 22.46
CA THR A 119 -25.54 10.77 23.55
C THR A 119 -26.37 11.36 24.70
N ARG A 120 -26.23 12.66 25.02
CA ARG A 120 -27.05 13.32 26.05
C ARG A 120 -28.49 13.53 25.58
N ILE A 121 -28.70 13.96 24.33
CA ILE A 121 -30.04 14.13 23.74
C ILE A 121 -30.80 12.79 23.79
N ILE A 122 -30.20 11.71 23.27
CA ILE A 122 -30.82 10.37 23.22
C ILE A 122 -31.09 9.78 24.62
N LYS A 123 -30.28 10.13 25.62
CA LYS A 123 -30.48 9.70 27.02
C LYS A 123 -31.51 10.53 27.78
N ARG A 124 -31.80 11.77 27.34
CA ARG A 124 -32.84 12.63 27.89
C ARG A 124 -34.22 12.03 27.57
N ASP A 125 -34.53 11.89 26.28
CA ASP A 125 -35.86 11.51 25.81
C ASP A 125 -35.79 10.37 24.78
N ARG A 126 -35.67 9.13 25.27
CA ARG A 126 -35.53 7.88 24.47
C ARG A 126 -36.65 7.61 23.45
N ARG A 127 -37.72 8.40 23.46
CA ARG A 127 -38.88 8.28 22.53
C ARG A 127 -38.82 9.25 21.34
N GLU A 128 -37.85 10.17 21.28
CA GLU A 128 -37.74 11.13 20.17
C GLU A 128 -37.50 10.46 18.81
N THR A 129 -38.02 11.10 17.76
CA THR A 129 -37.80 10.69 16.37
C THR A 129 -36.50 11.28 15.81
N LEU A 130 -35.93 10.65 14.77
CA LEU A 130 -34.69 11.15 14.13
C LEU A 130 -34.75 12.62 13.69
N PRO A 131 -35.87 13.17 13.15
CA PRO A 131 -35.96 14.59 12.83
C PRO A 131 -35.92 15.51 14.05
N GLN A 132 -36.50 15.10 15.19
CA GLN A 132 -36.47 15.88 16.44
C GLN A 132 -35.05 15.90 17.01
N ILE A 133 -34.42 14.73 17.17
CA ILE A 133 -33.01 14.61 17.59
C ILE A 133 -32.09 15.42 16.66
N ALA A 134 -32.41 15.51 15.37
CA ALA A 134 -31.67 16.31 14.41
C ALA A 134 -31.94 17.83 14.50
N ALA A 135 -33.13 18.26 14.93
CA ALA A 135 -33.40 19.66 15.22
C ALA A 135 -32.63 20.09 16.48
N ASP A 136 -32.82 19.37 17.59
CA ASP A 136 -32.15 19.61 18.88
C ASP A 136 -30.63 19.56 18.77
N PHE A 137 -30.07 18.60 18.01
CA PHE A 137 -28.64 18.55 17.76
C PHE A 137 -28.13 19.76 16.96
N ASN A 138 -28.90 20.27 16.00
CA ASN A 138 -28.51 21.41 15.15
C ASN A 138 -28.86 22.79 15.75
N ALA A 139 -29.59 22.85 16.86
CA ALA A 139 -30.00 24.11 17.50
C ALA A 139 -28.85 24.88 18.20
N GLY A 140 -27.66 24.26 18.33
CA GLY A 140 -26.48 24.86 18.97
C GLY A 140 -25.22 25.00 18.09
N PRO A 141 -24.84 24.00 17.26
CA PRO A 141 -23.67 24.08 16.40
C PRO A 141 -23.85 25.02 15.20
N SER A 142 -22.79 25.77 14.84
CA SER A 142 -22.74 26.58 13.61
C SER A 142 -22.67 25.76 12.31
N THR A 143 -22.43 24.45 12.40
CA THR A 143 -22.42 23.53 11.25
C THR A 143 -23.64 22.62 11.31
N SER A 144 -24.58 22.79 10.37
CA SER A 144 -25.75 21.91 10.30
C SER A 144 -25.37 20.51 9.77
N VAL A 145 -25.76 19.48 10.52
CA VAL A 145 -25.49 18.08 10.21
C VAL A 145 -26.78 17.39 9.77
N SER A 146 -26.76 16.80 8.58
CA SER A 146 -27.95 16.15 8.00
C SER A 146 -28.44 14.96 8.82
N VAL A 147 -29.77 14.75 8.86
CA VAL A 147 -30.43 13.67 9.61
C VAL A 147 -29.82 12.30 9.34
N ARG A 148 -29.39 12.02 8.09
CA ARG A 148 -28.73 10.75 7.72
C ARG A 148 -27.31 10.61 8.24
N THR A 149 -26.59 11.71 8.49
CA THR A 149 -25.27 11.70 9.15
C THR A 149 -25.44 11.52 10.66
N ILE A 150 -26.46 12.13 11.26
CA ILE A 150 -26.85 11.89 12.65
C ILE A 150 -27.24 10.42 12.85
N GLN A 151 -28.15 9.87 12.05
CA GLN A 151 -28.55 8.46 12.05
C GLN A 151 -27.35 7.49 12.00
N ARG A 152 -26.35 7.76 11.13
CA ARG A 152 -25.12 6.94 11.04
C ARG A 152 -24.29 7.00 12.34
N ASN A 153 -24.19 8.16 12.99
CA ASN A 153 -23.50 8.27 14.27
C ASN A 153 -24.27 7.54 15.39
N ILE A 154 -25.60 7.69 15.45
CA ILE A 154 -26.46 6.98 16.42
C ILE A 154 -26.21 5.46 16.35
N ILE A 155 -26.29 4.89 15.15
CA ILE A 155 -26.05 3.46 14.91
C ILE A 155 -24.59 3.08 15.20
N GLY A 156 -23.63 3.93 14.81
CA GLY A 156 -22.20 3.71 15.06
C GLY A 156 -21.79 3.78 16.54
N MET A 157 -22.58 4.46 17.38
CA MET A 157 -22.47 4.47 18.84
C MET A 157 -23.26 3.32 19.51
N GLY A 158 -23.84 2.40 18.73
CA GLY A 158 -24.58 1.24 19.22
C GLY A 158 -26.06 1.50 19.56
N PHE A 159 -26.55 2.74 19.46
CA PHE A 159 -27.96 3.05 19.70
C PHE A 159 -28.85 2.53 18.57
N ARG A 160 -29.99 1.93 18.94
CA ARG A 160 -31.00 1.42 18.01
C ARG A 160 -32.34 2.11 18.28
N ILE A 161 -33.03 2.50 17.20
CA ILE A 161 -34.39 3.05 17.29
C ILE A 161 -35.32 1.94 17.75
N GLN A 162 -35.92 2.10 18.93
CA GLN A 162 -36.88 1.16 19.47
C GLN A 162 -38.23 1.38 18.79
N ARG A 163 -38.73 0.36 18.07
CA ARG A 163 -40.10 0.38 17.54
C ARG A 163 -41.07 0.09 18.70
N PRO A 164 -42.19 0.81 18.83
CA PRO A 164 -43.27 0.40 19.72
C PRO A 164 -43.76 -1.01 19.35
N THR A 165 -43.95 -1.87 20.35
CA THR A 165 -44.55 -3.19 20.13
C THR A 165 -45.97 -3.00 19.62
N ARG A 166 -46.27 -3.52 18.41
CA ARG A 166 -47.64 -3.53 17.88
C ARG A 166 -48.45 -4.57 18.63
N VAL A 167 -49.04 -4.18 19.76
CA VAL A 167 -50.10 -4.97 20.40
C VAL A 167 -51.33 -4.99 19.47
N PRO A 168 -51.98 -6.15 19.26
CA PRO A 168 -53.24 -6.19 18.53
C PRO A 168 -54.32 -5.47 19.33
N PHE A 169 -55.20 -4.74 18.65
CA PHE A 169 -56.33 -4.07 19.29
C PHE A 169 -57.36 -5.13 19.68
N MET A 170 -57.44 -5.45 20.97
CA MET A 170 -58.37 -6.48 21.46
C MET A 170 -59.78 -5.92 21.54
N THR A 171 -60.57 -6.13 20.49
CA THR A 171 -62.02 -5.95 20.55
C THR A 171 -62.62 -7.02 21.45
N ALA A 172 -63.32 -6.59 22.50
CA ALA A 172 -64.12 -7.49 23.32
C ALA A 172 -65.19 -8.16 22.44
N ARG A 173 -65.31 -9.49 22.56
CA ARG A 173 -66.48 -10.21 22.03
C ARG A 173 -67.53 -10.29 23.13
N TYR A 174 -68.71 -9.76 22.80
CA TYR A 174 -69.97 -10.16 23.42
C TYR A 174 -70.30 -11.61 23.01
#